data_AF-R9BTZ0-F1
#
_entry.id   AF-R9BTZ0-F1
#
_cell.length_a   1.000
_cell.length_b   1.000
_cell.length_c   1.000
_cell.angle_alpha   90.00
_cell.angle_beta   90.00
_cell.angle_gamma   90.00
#
_symmetry.space_group_name_H-M   'P 1'
#
loop_
_entity.id
_entity.type
_entity.pdbx_description
1 polymer ?
#
loop_
_entity_poly.entity_id
_entity_poly.type
_entity_poly.pdbx_seq_one_letter_code
_entity_poly.pdbx_strand_id
1 'polypeptide(L)'
;MLFYEVNAVIEGAIEIGATEIVDNDLHGAGNNILIESLNDKAQLITGPSPKGAMMEGLDSSFDAVILIGYHSRMNMGGVLSHYFHGGVISNININSKDVGEFYMNACVAGHFNVPVVLVSGDNILEEKVKKVNTEIETVVVKTSYGRYSAKCLTPSAAFEKINEKVKYALINAKNINPIKLQEPAEMKVTFLNSGQAEYASIMPGTELVEPNIVTYSSIYL
;
A
#
# COMPACT_ATOMS: atom_id res chain seq x y z
N MET A 1 -13.11 -12.79 -2.19
CA MET A 1 -12.78 -11.93 -3.36
C MET A 1 -11.29 -11.58 -3.34
N LEU A 2 -10.75 -11.06 -2.22
CA LEU A 2 -9.33 -10.75 -2.07
C LEU A 2 -8.38 -11.94 -2.27
N PHE A 3 -8.68 -13.11 -1.70
CA PHE A 3 -7.79 -14.28 -1.83
C PHE A 3 -7.59 -14.76 -3.28
N TYR A 4 -8.58 -14.57 -4.18
CA TYR A 4 -8.42 -14.90 -5.60
C TYR A 4 -7.41 -13.97 -6.26
N GLU A 5 -7.46 -12.68 -5.94
CA GLU A 5 -6.51 -11.69 -6.46
C GLU A 5 -5.09 -11.96 -5.95
N VAL A 6 -4.95 -12.34 -4.67
CA VAL A 6 -3.66 -12.76 -4.09
C VAL A 6 -3.12 -14.02 -4.78
N ASN A 7 -3.95 -15.06 -4.95
CA ASN A 7 -3.53 -16.27 -5.67
C ASN A 7 -3.16 -15.98 -7.13
N ALA A 8 -3.84 -15.03 -7.80
CA ALA A 8 -3.47 -14.59 -9.14
C ALA A 8 -2.05 -14.00 -9.20
N VAL A 9 -1.68 -13.22 -8.17
CA VAL A 9 -0.31 -12.72 -8.02
C VAL A 9 0.67 -13.86 -7.82
N ILE A 10 0.37 -14.76 -6.89
CA ILE A 10 1.28 -15.86 -6.55
C ILE A 10 1.52 -16.74 -7.78
N GLU A 11 0.46 -17.14 -8.49
CA GLU A 11 0.58 -17.93 -9.71
C GLU A 11 1.36 -17.20 -10.80
N GLY A 12 1.08 -15.91 -11.02
CA GLY A 12 1.83 -15.11 -12.00
C GLY A 12 3.31 -14.98 -11.65
N ALA A 13 3.64 -14.86 -10.37
CA ALA A 13 5.03 -14.79 -9.90
C ALA A 13 5.76 -16.13 -10.06
N ILE A 14 5.11 -17.26 -9.74
CA ILE A 14 5.68 -18.60 -9.93
C ILE A 14 5.97 -18.86 -11.41
N GLU A 15 5.05 -18.48 -12.31
CA GLU A 15 5.21 -18.68 -13.75
C GLU A 15 6.44 -17.98 -14.34
N ILE A 16 6.93 -16.90 -13.72
CA ILE A 16 8.15 -16.19 -14.13
C ILE A 16 9.39 -16.59 -13.32
N GLY A 17 9.26 -17.56 -12.42
CA GLY A 17 10.37 -18.14 -11.66
C GLY A 17 10.62 -17.52 -10.29
N ALA A 18 9.64 -16.86 -9.67
CA ALA A 18 9.77 -16.46 -8.28
C ALA A 18 9.95 -17.69 -7.38
N THR A 19 10.93 -17.63 -6.47
CA THR A 19 11.32 -18.76 -5.61
C THR A 19 10.89 -18.58 -4.15
N GLU A 20 10.62 -17.35 -3.76
CA GLU A 20 10.11 -16.96 -2.45
C GLU A 20 8.99 -15.94 -2.63
N ILE A 21 7.85 -16.19 -1.98
CA ILE A 21 6.67 -15.33 -2.05
C ILE A 21 6.11 -15.20 -0.64
N VAL A 22 6.08 -13.99 -0.13
CA VAL A 22 5.52 -13.66 1.19
C VAL A 22 4.32 -12.75 0.99
N ASP A 23 3.15 -13.22 1.41
CA ASP A 23 1.93 -12.44 1.49
C ASP A 23 1.80 -11.83 2.89
N ASN A 24 1.58 -10.52 2.96
CA ASN A 24 1.44 -9.79 4.22
C ASN A 24 0.04 -9.18 4.31
N ASP A 25 -0.84 -9.83 5.06
CA ASP A 25 -2.22 -9.37 5.25
C ASP A 25 -2.29 -8.37 6.40
N LEU A 26 -2.55 -7.11 6.06
CA LEU A 26 -2.69 -6.04 7.03
C LEU A 26 -3.90 -5.13 6.77
N HIS A 27 -4.94 -5.69 6.15
CA HIS A 27 -6.22 -4.99 6.14
C HIS A 27 -6.92 -5.16 7.49
N GLY A 28 -7.26 -4.07 8.15
CA GLY A 28 -7.91 -4.11 9.47
C GLY A 28 -7.03 -4.84 10.51
N ALA A 29 -7.47 -6.02 10.96
CA ALA A 29 -6.73 -6.83 11.94
C ALA A 29 -5.68 -7.77 11.31
N GLY A 30 -5.57 -7.81 9.98
CA GLY A 30 -4.58 -8.62 9.26
C GLY A 30 -4.88 -10.11 9.23
N ASN A 31 -6.16 -10.49 9.28
CA ASN A 31 -6.62 -11.89 9.41
C ASN A 31 -7.74 -12.23 8.42
N ASN A 32 -7.64 -11.70 7.21
CA ASN A 32 -8.61 -11.80 6.12
C ASN A 32 -8.29 -12.93 5.15
N ILE A 33 -7.01 -13.28 5.00
CA ILE A 33 -6.57 -14.39 4.14
C ILE A 33 -6.76 -15.72 4.86
N LEU A 34 -7.54 -16.61 4.23
CA LEU A 34 -7.70 -17.99 4.67
C LEU A 34 -6.47 -18.79 4.23
N ILE A 35 -5.63 -19.17 5.18
CA ILE A 35 -4.36 -19.86 4.90
C ILE A 35 -4.57 -21.18 4.16
N GLU A 36 -5.67 -21.89 4.42
CA GLU A 36 -6.06 -23.11 3.70
C GLU A 36 -6.46 -22.90 2.23
N SER A 37 -6.72 -21.65 1.83
CA SER A 37 -7.04 -21.26 0.45
C SER A 37 -5.89 -20.55 -0.26
N LEU A 38 -4.79 -20.26 0.44
CA LEU A 38 -3.60 -19.65 -0.13
C LEU A 38 -2.80 -20.69 -0.91
N ASN A 39 -2.19 -20.28 -2.01
CA ASN A 39 -1.28 -21.13 -2.77
C ASN A 39 -0.13 -21.64 -1.87
N ASP A 40 0.18 -22.94 -1.95
CA ASP A 40 1.13 -23.64 -1.06
C ASP A 40 2.59 -23.19 -1.22
N LYS A 41 2.89 -22.39 -2.25
CA LYS A 41 4.22 -21.80 -2.48
C LYS A 41 4.40 -20.44 -1.83
N ALA A 42 3.34 -19.87 -1.24
CA ALA A 42 3.43 -18.61 -0.52
C ALA A 42 3.48 -18.84 1.00
N GLN A 43 4.15 -17.94 1.70
CA GLN A 43 4.13 -17.82 3.15
C GLN A 43 3.21 -16.66 3.53
N LEU A 44 2.44 -16.80 4.62
CA LEU A 44 1.50 -15.79 5.08
C LEU A 44 2.00 -15.14 6.38
N ILE A 45 2.13 -13.82 6.38
CA ILE A 45 2.18 -13.00 7.58
C ILE A 45 0.76 -12.55 7.88
N THR A 46 0.23 -12.96 9.04
CA THR A 46 -1.13 -12.66 9.48
C THR A 46 -1.13 -12.16 10.92
N GLY A 47 -2.04 -11.21 11.20
CA GLY A 47 -2.20 -10.54 12.47
C GLY A 47 -1.60 -9.12 12.47
N PRO A 48 -1.72 -8.40 13.59
CA PRO A 48 -1.19 -7.05 13.69
C PRO A 48 0.34 -7.05 13.64
N SER A 49 0.92 -6.23 12.77
CA SER A 49 2.37 -5.99 12.72
C SER A 49 2.78 -4.96 13.79
N PRO A 50 3.75 -5.26 14.67
CA PRO A 50 4.22 -4.32 15.69
C PRO A 50 5.25 -3.30 15.17
N LYS A 51 5.88 -3.51 14.00
CA LYS A 51 7.02 -2.69 13.54
C LYS A 51 6.96 -2.30 12.06
N GLY A 52 6.75 -3.26 11.16
CA GLY A 52 6.75 -3.02 9.71
C GLY A 52 5.47 -2.38 9.19
N ALA A 53 4.40 -2.34 10.00
CA ALA A 53 3.04 -2.05 9.56
C ALA A 53 2.78 -2.80 8.24
N MET A 54 2.18 -2.16 7.23
CA MET A 54 1.82 -2.75 5.93
C MET A 54 2.97 -3.41 5.14
N MET A 55 4.23 -3.27 5.58
CA MET A 55 5.43 -3.80 4.91
C MET A 55 6.23 -4.76 5.81
N GLU A 56 5.61 -5.33 6.85
CA GLU A 56 6.23 -6.39 7.67
C GLU A 56 6.79 -7.54 6.81
N GLY A 57 7.97 -8.04 7.21
CA GLY A 57 8.69 -9.09 6.49
C GLY A 57 9.50 -8.62 5.29
N LEU A 58 9.35 -7.36 4.84
CA LEU A 58 10.18 -6.83 3.75
C LEU A 58 11.59 -6.48 4.26
N ASP A 59 12.59 -6.91 3.49
CA ASP A 59 13.98 -6.44 3.60
C ASP A 59 14.64 -6.32 2.21
N SER A 60 15.95 -6.08 2.18
CA SER A 60 16.71 -5.91 0.93
C SER A 60 17.00 -7.20 0.15
N SER A 61 16.54 -8.36 0.62
CA SER A 61 16.66 -9.64 -0.10
C SER A 61 15.57 -9.85 -1.15
N PHE A 62 14.47 -9.08 -1.07
CA PHE A 62 13.37 -9.16 -2.03
C PHE A 62 13.67 -8.41 -3.33
N ASP A 63 13.26 -8.97 -4.46
CA ASP A 63 13.44 -8.36 -5.77
C ASP A 63 12.35 -7.32 -6.14
N ALA A 64 11.15 -7.46 -5.56
CA ALA A 64 10.00 -6.64 -5.93
C ALA A 64 8.90 -6.65 -4.85
N VAL A 65 8.10 -5.58 -4.84
CA VAL A 65 6.86 -5.47 -4.05
C VAL A 65 5.66 -5.35 -4.98
N ILE A 66 4.58 -6.07 -4.64
CA ILE A 66 3.28 -5.98 -5.32
C ILE A 66 2.22 -5.59 -4.28
N LEU A 67 1.44 -4.56 -4.59
CA LEU A 67 0.44 -4.00 -3.67
C LEU A 67 -0.97 -4.29 -4.19
N ILE A 68 -1.70 -5.18 -3.53
CA ILE A 68 -3.04 -5.63 -3.99
C ILE A 68 -4.16 -5.04 -3.14
N GLY A 69 -5.27 -4.69 -3.79
CA GLY A 69 -6.47 -4.20 -3.12
C GLY A 69 -6.36 -2.78 -2.54
N TYR A 70 -5.37 -2.00 -2.98
CA TYR A 70 -5.14 -0.64 -2.49
C TYR A 70 -6.25 0.33 -2.94
N HIS A 71 -6.30 1.50 -2.29
CA HIS A 71 -7.26 2.56 -2.54
C HIS A 71 -6.60 3.94 -2.47
N SER A 72 -7.34 4.96 -2.90
CA SER A 72 -6.94 6.35 -2.74
C SER A 72 -6.99 6.80 -1.28
N ARG A 73 -6.30 7.91 -0.98
CA ARG A 73 -6.26 8.53 0.35
C ARG A 73 -7.59 9.17 0.75
N MET A 74 -7.80 9.39 2.05
CA MET A 74 -8.97 10.11 2.57
C MET A 74 -9.15 11.48 1.89
N ASN A 75 -10.41 11.93 1.78
CA ASN A 75 -10.80 13.19 1.14
C ASN A 75 -10.40 13.29 -0.34
N MET A 76 -10.28 12.15 -1.02
CA MET A 76 -10.15 12.03 -2.46
C MET A 76 -11.29 11.17 -3.01
N GLY A 77 -11.57 11.29 -4.32
CA GLY A 77 -12.38 10.30 -5.02
C GLY A 77 -11.77 8.89 -4.92
N GLY A 78 -12.54 7.86 -5.25
CA GLY A 78 -12.13 6.46 -5.15
C GLY A 78 -12.90 5.70 -4.08
N VAL A 79 -13.03 4.39 -4.29
CA VAL A 79 -13.82 3.48 -3.46
C VAL A 79 -13.11 3.28 -2.12
N LEU A 80 -13.84 3.51 -1.04
CA LEU A 80 -13.35 3.43 0.34
C LEU A 80 -12.09 4.28 0.56
N SER A 81 -12.04 5.48 -0.01
CA SER A 81 -10.89 6.36 0.15
C SER A 81 -10.62 6.68 1.64
N HIS A 82 -9.45 6.27 2.14
CA HIS A 82 -9.01 6.49 3.52
C HIS A 82 -7.49 6.36 3.66
N TYR A 83 -7.01 6.59 4.88
CA TYR A 83 -5.70 6.16 5.37
C TYR A 83 -5.89 5.04 6.38
N PHE A 84 -4.81 4.36 6.77
CA PHE A 84 -4.69 3.24 7.74
C PHE A 84 -5.90 3.04 8.66
N HIS A 85 -6.35 4.11 9.33
CA HIS A 85 -7.62 4.14 10.02
C HIS A 85 -8.53 5.28 9.55
N GLY A 86 -9.57 4.95 8.78
CA GLY A 86 -10.50 5.92 8.19
C GLY A 86 -11.37 6.69 9.19
N GLY A 87 -11.44 6.24 10.44
CA GLY A 87 -12.09 6.97 11.54
C GLY A 87 -11.15 7.84 12.38
N VAL A 88 -9.88 7.99 11.99
CA VAL A 88 -8.87 8.73 12.78
C VAL A 88 -8.14 9.76 11.93
N ILE A 89 -7.66 9.38 10.75
CA ILE A 89 -6.76 10.22 9.96
C ILE A 89 -7.53 10.88 8.81
N SER A 90 -7.45 12.20 8.72
CA SER A 90 -8.06 12.99 7.65
C SER A 90 -7.07 13.36 6.55
N ASN A 91 -5.78 13.55 6.89
CA ASN A 91 -4.70 13.79 5.93
C ASN A 91 -3.33 13.36 6.47
N ILE A 92 -2.44 12.92 5.58
CA ILE A 92 -1.02 12.76 5.85
C ILE A 92 -0.25 13.53 4.77
N ASN A 93 0.61 14.43 5.23
CA ASN A 93 1.49 15.21 4.40
C ASN A 93 2.94 14.81 4.70
N ILE A 94 3.75 14.60 3.65
CA ILE A 94 5.19 14.37 3.77
C ILE A 94 5.90 15.36 2.85
N ASN A 95 6.82 16.15 3.40
CA ASN A 95 7.60 17.16 2.66
C ASN A 95 6.73 18.04 1.74
N SER A 96 5.65 18.60 2.31
CA SER A 96 4.67 19.45 1.62
C SER A 96 3.81 18.75 0.56
N LYS A 97 3.75 17.42 0.52
CA LYS A 97 2.90 16.65 -0.40
C LYS A 97 1.91 15.78 0.38
N ASP A 98 0.63 15.85 0.03
CA ASP A 98 -0.36 14.91 0.55
C ASP A 98 -0.15 13.54 -0.11
N VAL A 99 0.14 12.55 0.71
CA VAL A 99 0.48 11.19 0.27
C VAL A 99 -0.66 10.23 0.57
N GLY A 100 -0.62 9.03 0.00
CA GLY A 100 -1.50 7.93 0.38
C GLY A 100 -0.70 6.72 0.83
N GLU A 101 -1.38 5.66 1.27
CA GLU A 101 -0.74 4.41 1.71
C GLU A 101 0.20 3.83 0.67
N PHE A 102 -0.20 3.84 -0.62
CA PHE A 102 0.68 3.46 -1.73
C PHE A 102 2.04 4.15 -1.66
N TYR A 103 2.07 5.48 -1.53
CA TYR A 103 3.33 6.23 -1.55
C TYR A 103 4.16 5.96 -0.31
N MET A 104 3.53 5.92 0.87
CA MET A 104 4.23 5.62 2.13
C MET A 104 4.85 4.22 2.10
N ASN A 105 4.10 3.21 1.64
CA ASN A 105 4.59 1.83 1.53
C ASN A 105 5.66 1.69 0.44
N ALA A 106 5.55 2.44 -0.66
CA ALA A 106 6.59 2.51 -1.67
C ALA A 106 7.88 3.16 -1.14
N CYS A 107 7.79 4.17 -0.26
CA CYS A 107 8.95 4.74 0.42
C CYS A 107 9.63 3.75 1.38
N VAL A 108 8.84 2.96 2.12
CA VAL A 108 9.39 1.87 2.95
C VAL A 108 10.09 0.83 2.08
N ALA A 109 9.50 0.43 0.95
CA ALA A 109 10.17 -0.47 0.01
C ALA A 109 11.46 0.13 -0.56
N GLY A 110 11.44 1.42 -0.91
CA GLY A 110 12.62 2.14 -1.39
C GLY A 110 13.75 2.29 -0.36
N HIS A 111 13.44 2.27 0.94
CA HIS A 111 14.46 2.20 1.99
C HIS A 111 15.31 0.93 1.86
N PHE A 112 14.67 -0.21 1.55
CA PHE A 112 15.33 -1.49 1.28
C PHE A 112 15.85 -1.63 -0.15
N ASN A 113 15.74 -0.58 -0.98
CA ASN A 113 16.02 -0.60 -2.42
C ASN A 113 15.18 -1.59 -3.22
N VAL A 114 13.97 -1.93 -2.74
CA VAL A 114 13.05 -2.83 -3.44
C VAL A 114 12.00 -2.01 -4.19
N PRO A 115 11.80 -2.20 -5.50
CA PRO A 115 10.80 -1.47 -6.25
C PRO A 115 9.39 -2.03 -6.03
N VAL A 116 8.40 -1.13 -5.92
CA VAL A 116 6.99 -1.51 -6.11
C VAL A 116 6.76 -1.64 -7.61
N VAL A 117 6.49 -2.85 -8.09
CA VAL A 117 6.39 -3.14 -9.53
C VAL A 117 4.95 -3.14 -10.04
N LEU A 118 3.98 -3.44 -9.15
CA LEU A 118 2.58 -3.48 -9.49
C LEU A 118 1.69 -3.01 -8.33
N VAL A 119 0.63 -2.28 -8.68
CA VAL A 119 -0.42 -1.86 -7.74
C VAL A 119 -1.80 -2.20 -8.32
N SER A 120 -2.64 -2.88 -7.55
CA SER A 120 -4.04 -3.16 -7.91
C SER A 120 -5.00 -2.37 -7.02
N GLY A 121 -6.08 -1.87 -7.63
CA GLY A 121 -7.10 -1.09 -6.95
C GLY A 121 -8.15 -0.53 -7.91
N ASP A 122 -8.56 0.72 -7.69
CA ASP A 122 -9.48 1.43 -8.57
C ASP A 122 -8.79 2.39 -9.55
N ASN A 123 -9.57 2.99 -10.45
CA ASN A 123 -9.06 3.94 -11.45
C ASN A 123 -8.51 5.24 -10.83
N ILE A 124 -8.98 5.64 -9.65
CA ILE A 124 -8.46 6.86 -9.01
C ILE A 124 -7.09 6.59 -8.42
N LEU A 125 -6.87 5.42 -7.82
CA LEU A 125 -5.56 4.99 -7.38
C LEU A 125 -4.56 4.91 -8.53
N GLU A 126 -4.96 4.32 -9.67
CA GLU A 126 -4.12 4.23 -10.86
C GLU A 126 -3.56 5.60 -11.28
N GLU A 127 -4.41 6.63 -11.35
CA GLU A 127 -3.96 7.99 -11.67
C GLU A 127 -2.90 8.51 -10.69
N LYS A 128 -2.97 8.14 -9.40
CA LYS A 128 -2.00 8.57 -8.38
C LYS A 128 -0.69 7.81 -8.52
N VAL A 129 -0.76 6.50 -8.71
CA VAL A 129 0.43 5.66 -8.93
C VAL A 129 1.20 6.17 -10.14
N LYS A 130 0.52 6.38 -11.28
CA LYS A 130 1.16 6.85 -12.52
C LYS A 130 1.70 8.28 -12.44
N LYS A 131 1.15 9.13 -11.58
CA LYS A 131 1.73 10.47 -11.28
C LYS A 131 3.03 10.40 -10.49
N VAL A 132 3.22 9.34 -9.70
CA VAL A 132 4.45 9.12 -8.92
C VAL A 132 5.51 8.43 -9.75
N ASN A 133 5.15 7.36 -10.47
CA ASN A 133 6.05 6.62 -11.34
C ASN A 133 5.24 5.93 -12.46
N THR A 134 5.54 6.28 -13.71
CA THR A 134 4.83 5.74 -14.89
C THR A 134 5.16 4.28 -15.18
N GLU A 135 6.31 3.80 -14.71
CA GLU A 135 6.82 2.45 -14.95
C GLU A 135 6.16 1.39 -14.05
N ILE A 136 5.50 1.80 -12.96
CA ILE A 136 4.78 0.88 -12.06
C ILE A 136 3.52 0.40 -12.75
N GLU A 137 3.34 -0.90 -12.90
CA GLU A 137 2.12 -1.46 -13.48
C GLU A 137 0.91 -1.22 -12.58
N THR A 138 -0.23 -0.98 -13.20
CA THR A 138 -1.50 -0.75 -12.49
C THR A 138 -2.55 -1.73 -12.97
N VAL A 139 -3.32 -2.27 -12.04
CA VAL A 139 -4.46 -3.16 -12.36
C VAL A 139 -5.74 -2.60 -11.75
N VAL A 140 -6.53 -1.91 -12.58
CA VAL A 140 -7.87 -1.48 -12.22
C VAL A 140 -8.82 -2.68 -12.28
N VAL A 141 -9.24 -3.16 -11.10
CA VAL A 141 -10.23 -4.24 -10.92
C VAL A 141 -11.64 -3.71 -10.65
N LYS A 142 -11.74 -2.41 -10.34
CA LYS A 142 -13.01 -1.72 -10.10
C LYS A 142 -12.93 -0.27 -10.57
N THR A 143 -13.96 0.23 -11.24
CA THR A 143 -14.09 1.65 -11.57
C THR A 143 -14.94 2.34 -10.50
N SER A 144 -14.39 3.36 -9.85
CA SER A 144 -15.11 4.12 -8.81
C SER A 144 -16.19 5.01 -9.42
N TYR A 145 -17.37 5.00 -8.79
CA TYR A 145 -18.43 5.99 -8.99
C TYR A 145 -18.65 6.84 -7.71
N GLY A 146 -17.63 6.91 -6.86
CA GLY A 146 -17.68 7.58 -5.56
C GLY A 146 -17.11 6.70 -4.45
N ARG A 147 -17.21 7.19 -3.21
CA ARG A 147 -16.59 6.54 -2.04
C ARG A 147 -17.18 5.16 -1.73
N TYR A 148 -18.43 4.91 -2.09
CA TYR A 148 -19.15 3.69 -1.68
C TYR A 148 -19.78 2.92 -2.85
N SER A 149 -19.41 3.25 -4.08
CA SER A 149 -19.97 2.60 -5.27
C SER A 149 -18.92 2.39 -6.34
N ALA A 150 -18.97 1.23 -6.98
CA ALA A 150 -18.02 0.83 -8.01
C ALA A 150 -18.65 -0.11 -9.03
N LYS A 151 -18.14 -0.06 -10.26
CA LYS A 151 -18.34 -1.10 -11.28
C LYS A 151 -17.15 -2.06 -11.22
N CYS A 152 -17.36 -3.27 -10.72
CA CYS A 152 -16.30 -4.25 -10.48
C CYS A 152 -16.18 -5.27 -11.62
N LEU A 153 -14.96 -5.77 -11.85
CA LEU A 153 -14.76 -7.01 -12.59
C LEU A 153 -15.29 -8.21 -11.79
N THR A 154 -15.64 -9.29 -12.49
CA THR A 154 -15.87 -10.58 -11.84
C THR A 154 -14.55 -11.12 -11.29
N PRO A 155 -14.56 -12.00 -10.27
CA PRO A 155 -13.33 -12.58 -9.72
C PRO A 155 -12.43 -13.24 -10.78
N SER A 156 -13.01 -14.00 -11.73
CA SER A 156 -12.24 -14.63 -12.81
C SER A 156 -11.54 -13.60 -13.71
N ALA A 157 -12.26 -12.52 -14.07
CA ALA A 157 -11.68 -11.47 -14.92
C ALA A 157 -10.61 -10.66 -14.18
N ALA A 158 -10.77 -10.43 -12.87
CA ALA A 158 -9.74 -9.81 -12.04
C ALA A 158 -8.51 -10.71 -11.93
N PHE A 159 -8.71 -12.02 -11.71
CA PHE A 159 -7.65 -13.02 -11.65
C PHE A 159 -6.80 -13.02 -12.92
N GLU A 160 -7.41 -13.22 -14.09
CA GLU A 160 -6.71 -13.27 -15.37
C GLU A 160 -5.89 -12.00 -15.61
N LYS A 161 -6.50 -10.83 -15.36
CA LYS A 161 -5.86 -9.54 -15.56
C LYS A 161 -4.70 -9.29 -14.59
N ILE A 162 -4.83 -9.69 -13.33
CA ILE A 162 -3.76 -9.57 -12.33
C ILE A 162 -2.60 -10.50 -12.70
N ASN A 163 -2.88 -11.78 -12.96
CA ASN A 163 -1.85 -12.76 -13.32
C ASN A 163 -1.02 -12.29 -14.54
N GLU A 164 -1.67 -11.81 -15.61
CA GLU A 164 -0.97 -11.27 -16.79
C GLU A 164 -0.06 -10.10 -16.43
N LYS A 165 -0.59 -9.14 -15.66
CA LYS A 165 0.13 -7.91 -15.31
C LYS A 165 1.27 -8.16 -14.32
N VAL A 166 1.13 -9.12 -13.43
CA VAL A 166 2.19 -9.55 -12.51
C VAL A 166 3.38 -10.10 -13.28
N LYS A 167 3.15 -10.98 -14.25
CA LYS A 167 4.21 -11.52 -15.11
C LYS A 167 4.97 -10.41 -15.82
N TYR A 168 4.24 -9.47 -16.44
CA TYR A 168 4.86 -8.33 -17.11
C TYR A 168 5.66 -7.44 -16.14
N ALA A 169 5.07 -7.09 -14.99
CA ALA A 169 5.68 -6.22 -14.00
C ALA A 169 6.98 -6.82 -13.44
N LEU A 170 7.00 -8.12 -13.15
CA LEU A 170 8.17 -8.81 -12.61
C LEU A 170 9.29 -8.95 -13.65
N ILE A 171 8.97 -9.22 -14.92
CA ILE A 171 9.96 -9.21 -16.02
C ILE A 171 10.59 -7.82 -16.17
N ASN A 172 9.81 -6.76 -15.96
CA ASN A 172 10.26 -5.37 -16.08
C ASN A 172 10.83 -4.78 -14.77
N ALA A 173 10.87 -5.54 -13.66
CA ALA A 173 11.18 -5.03 -12.33
C ALA A 173 12.49 -4.23 -12.27
N LYS A 174 13.54 -4.70 -12.97
CA LYS A 174 14.86 -4.05 -13.05
C LYS A 174 14.86 -2.64 -13.67
N ASN A 175 13.80 -2.28 -14.41
CA ASN A 175 13.66 -0.97 -15.04
C ASN A 175 12.86 0.00 -14.15
N ILE A 176 12.29 -0.48 -13.03
CA ILE A 176 11.49 0.32 -12.11
C ILE A 176 12.39 0.78 -10.97
N ASN A 177 12.63 2.08 -10.87
CA ASN A 177 13.41 2.63 -9.76
C ASN A 177 12.61 2.60 -8.45
N PRO A 178 13.20 2.14 -7.33
CA PRO A 178 12.56 2.23 -6.02
C PRO A 178 12.26 3.69 -5.63
N ILE A 179 11.08 3.93 -5.06
CA ILE A 179 10.66 5.25 -4.62
C ILE A 179 11.30 5.54 -3.27
N LYS A 180 12.23 6.49 -3.20
CA LYS A 180 12.91 6.85 -1.95
C LYS A 180 12.30 8.08 -1.30
N LEU A 181 12.20 8.03 0.02
CA LEU A 181 11.87 9.20 0.84
C LEU A 181 13.00 10.22 0.76
N GLN A 182 12.65 11.50 0.61
CA GLN A 182 13.63 12.58 0.64
C GLN A 182 13.88 12.96 2.10
N GLU A 183 15.15 12.90 2.52
CA GLU A 183 15.57 13.28 3.87
C GLU A 183 16.10 14.74 3.89
N PRO A 184 15.90 15.48 5.01
CA PRO A 184 15.12 15.08 6.17
C PRO A 184 13.62 15.04 5.87
N ALA A 185 12.92 14.02 6.37
CA ALA A 185 11.49 13.88 6.21
C ALA A 185 10.74 14.63 7.33
N GLU A 186 9.84 15.52 6.94
CA GLU A 186 8.82 16.09 7.82
C GLU A 186 7.46 15.47 7.47
N MET A 187 6.85 14.80 8.44
CA MET A 187 5.50 14.27 8.34
C MET A 187 4.54 15.14 9.15
N LYS A 188 3.37 15.46 8.57
CA LYS A 188 2.23 16.07 9.27
C LYS A 188 1.03 15.17 9.15
N VAL A 189 0.41 14.86 10.28
CA VAL A 189 -0.80 14.05 10.35
C VAL A 189 -1.93 14.93 10.84
N THR A 190 -2.94 15.11 9.97
CA THR A 190 -4.19 15.77 10.33
C THR A 190 -5.19 14.70 10.77
N PHE A 191 -5.72 14.86 11.98
CA PHE A 191 -6.71 13.97 12.59
C PHE A 191 -8.13 14.50 12.37
N LEU A 192 -9.13 13.63 12.58
CA LEU A 192 -10.55 14.02 12.45
C LEU A 192 -11.05 14.85 13.62
N ASN A 193 -10.43 14.74 14.80
CA ASN A 193 -10.72 15.59 15.95
C ASN A 193 -9.48 15.83 16.81
N SER A 194 -9.55 16.81 17.71
CA SER A 194 -8.42 17.20 18.54
C SER A 194 -7.99 16.14 19.53
N GLY A 195 -8.94 15.39 20.12
CA GLY A 195 -8.61 14.31 21.05
C GLY A 195 -7.68 13.26 20.44
N GLN A 196 -7.90 12.90 19.17
CA GLN A 196 -7.00 11.97 18.46
C GLN A 196 -5.58 12.54 18.28
N ALA A 197 -5.46 13.84 17.98
CA ALA A 197 -4.18 14.52 17.85
C ALA A 197 -3.46 14.65 19.21
N GLU A 198 -4.20 14.99 20.27
CA GLU A 198 -3.70 15.04 21.64
C GLU A 198 -3.08 13.70 22.06
N TYR A 199 -3.77 12.58 21.83
CA TYR A 199 -3.23 11.25 22.12
C TYR A 199 -1.98 10.92 21.28
N ALA A 200 -1.98 11.25 19.99
CA ALA A 200 -0.82 11.02 19.13
C ALA A 200 0.40 11.84 19.55
N SER A 201 0.19 13.06 20.05
CA SER A 201 1.26 13.97 20.51
C SER A 201 1.99 13.53 21.78
N ILE A 202 1.53 12.46 22.44
CA ILE A 202 2.22 11.86 23.58
C ILE A 202 3.49 11.13 23.13
N MET A 203 3.56 10.71 21.86
CA MET A 203 4.72 10.00 21.32
C MET A 203 5.96 10.92 21.29
N PRO A 204 7.12 10.50 21.83
CA PRO A 204 8.35 11.28 21.73
C PRO A 204 8.71 11.64 20.29
N GLY A 205 9.22 12.86 20.08
CA GLY A 205 9.58 13.37 18.74
C GLY A 205 8.39 13.95 17.95
N THR A 206 7.21 14.05 18.57
CA THR A 206 6.04 14.71 17.97
C THR A 206 5.76 16.08 18.57
N GLU A 207 5.12 16.93 17.78
CA GLU A 207 4.65 18.25 18.22
C GLU A 207 3.21 18.49 17.75
N LEU A 208 2.33 18.93 18.65
CA LEU A 208 0.97 19.35 18.33
C LEU A 208 1.00 20.81 17.84
N VAL A 209 0.94 21.01 16.52
CA VAL A 209 1.10 22.34 15.88
C VAL A 209 -0.23 23.05 15.63
N GLU A 210 -1.32 22.28 15.54
CA GLU A 210 -2.70 22.79 15.48
C GLU A 210 -3.60 21.84 16.30
N PRO A 211 -4.83 22.25 16.68
CA PRO A 211 -5.71 21.43 17.50
C PRO A 211 -5.90 19.99 17.00
N ASN A 212 -5.82 19.75 15.69
CA ASN A 212 -5.92 18.42 15.08
C ASN A 212 -4.73 18.05 14.20
N ILE A 213 -3.57 18.70 14.32
CA ILE A 213 -2.38 18.39 13.49
C ILE A 213 -1.16 18.12 14.38
N VAL A 214 -0.57 16.95 14.18
CA VAL A 214 0.70 16.55 14.81
C VAL A 214 1.78 16.44 13.74
N THR A 215 2.97 16.95 14.04
CA THR A 215 4.16 16.80 13.20
C THR A 215 5.12 15.77 13.80
N TYR A 216 5.91 15.15 12.93
CA TYR A 216 7.06 14.32 13.28
C TYR A 216 8.19 14.61 12.30
N SER A 217 9.42 14.77 12.80
CA SER A 217 10.60 15.04 11.98
C SER A 217 11.68 14.00 12.23
N SER A 218 12.26 13.44 11.16
CA SER A 218 13.33 12.44 11.25
C SER A 218 14.66 12.99 11.78
N ILE A 219 14.79 14.31 11.94
CA ILE A 219 15.99 15.02 12.43
C ILE A 219 16.34 14.64 13.90
N TYR A 220 15.44 13.97 14.61
CA TYR A 220 15.63 13.54 16.00
C TYR A 220 16.09 12.07 16.16
N LEU A 221 16.50 11.40 15.08
CA LEU A 221 17.12 10.07 15.08
C LEU A 221 18.59 10.15 14.66
#